data_AF-A0A529K8J4-F1
#
_entry.id   AF-A0A529K8J4-F1
#
_cell.length_a   1.000
_cell.length_b   1.000
_cell.length_c   1.000
_cell.angle_alpha   90.00
_cell.angle_beta   90.00
_cell.angle_gamma   90.00
#
_symmetry.space_group_name_H-M   'P 1'
#
loop_
_entity.id
_entity.type
_entity.pdbx_description
1 polymer ?
#
loop_
_entity_poly.entity_id
_entity_poly.type
_entity_poly.pdbx_seq_one_letter_code
_entity_poly.pdbx_strand_id
1 'polypeptide(L)'
;MTMSVADYARECAAQGLRGDYSVCRADFTVEQSYNYTADEQAVWRTLCDRQTKLTQKLAHQSYLDGVATLGLLDRIPDFGVVSEKLRQLTGWEIVAVPGLIP
;
A
#
# COMPACT_ATOMS: atom_id res chain seq x y z
N MET A 1 -27.74 7.79 -6.42
CA MET A 1 -27.62 7.80 -4.95
C MET A 1 -26.13 7.87 -4.63
N THR A 2 -25.69 8.89 -3.88
CA THR A 2 -24.31 8.94 -3.39
C THR A 2 -24.23 8.04 -2.16
N MET A 3 -23.56 6.89 -2.29
CA MET A 3 -23.31 5.99 -1.16
C MET A 3 -22.30 6.65 -0.22
N SER A 4 -22.61 6.75 1.07
CA SER A 4 -21.64 7.28 2.05
C SER A 4 -20.57 6.24 2.38
N VAL A 5 -19.40 6.67 2.85
CA VAL A 5 -18.36 5.77 3.37
C VAL A 5 -18.91 4.86 4.47
N ALA A 6 -19.80 5.37 5.32
CA ALA A 6 -20.44 4.59 6.37
C ALA A 6 -21.39 3.51 5.81
N ASP A 7 -22.09 3.79 4.71
CA ASP A 7 -22.94 2.80 4.05
C ASP A 7 -22.11 1.69 3.43
N TYR A 8 -21.04 2.07 2.71
CA TYR A 8 -20.11 1.13 2.10
C TYR A 8 -19.40 0.27 3.15
N ALA A 9 -18.92 0.88 4.25
CA ALA A 9 -18.29 0.17 5.35
C ALA A 9 -19.18 -0.94 5.92
N ARG A 10 -20.47 -0.66 6.10
CA ARG A 10 -21.44 -1.67 6.58
C ARG A 10 -21.63 -2.79 5.57
N GLU A 11 -21.67 -2.47 4.28
CA GLU A 11 -21.76 -3.47 3.22
C GLU A 11 -20.50 -4.35 3.17
N CYS A 12 -19.31 -3.76 3.22
CA CYS A 12 -18.04 -4.50 3.26
C CYS A 12 -17.97 -5.44 4.46
N ALA A 13 -18.39 -4.98 5.65
CA ALA A 13 -18.45 -5.80 6.85
C ALA A 13 -19.46 -6.97 6.68
N ALA A 14 -20.63 -6.71 6.10
CA ALA A 14 -21.63 -7.75 5.82
C ALA A 14 -21.13 -8.79 4.80
N GLN A 15 -20.25 -8.39 3.88
CA GLN A 15 -19.60 -9.27 2.90
C GLN A 15 -18.34 -9.97 3.45
N GLY A 16 -17.92 -9.67 4.67
CA GLY A 16 -16.71 -10.24 5.28
C GLY A 16 -15.41 -9.78 4.62
N LEU A 17 -15.41 -8.60 4.00
CA LEU A 17 -14.19 -8.02 3.43
C LEU A 17 -13.19 -7.69 4.53
N ARG A 18 -11.90 -7.88 4.22
CA ARG A 18 -10.81 -7.52 5.14
C ARG A 18 -10.63 -6.01 5.20
N GLY A 19 -10.33 -5.49 6.39
CA GLY A 19 -10.08 -4.07 6.62
C GLY A 19 -10.98 -3.48 7.70
N ASP A 20 -10.50 -2.42 8.35
CA ASP A 20 -11.33 -1.61 9.24
C ASP A 20 -11.82 -0.37 8.47
N TYR A 21 -13.05 -0.43 7.99
CA TYR A 21 -13.67 0.66 7.25
C TYR A 21 -14.23 1.77 8.16
N SER A 22 -14.26 1.56 9.47
CA SER A 22 -14.82 2.54 10.42
C SER A 22 -13.90 3.75 10.61
N VAL A 23 -12.61 3.62 10.30
CA VAL A 23 -11.59 4.68 10.44
C VAL A 23 -11.33 5.46 9.16
N CYS A 24 -12.09 5.20 8.09
CA CYS A 24 -11.96 5.87 6.80
C CYS A 24 -12.36 7.35 6.87
N ARG A 25 -11.60 8.18 6.15
CA ARG A 25 -12.02 9.53 5.77
C ARG A 25 -13.10 9.47 4.68
N ALA A 26 -13.66 10.63 4.34
CA ALA A 26 -14.71 10.76 3.32
C ALA A 26 -14.28 10.27 1.91
N ASP A 27 -12.98 10.19 1.65
CA ASP A 27 -12.37 9.71 0.41
C ASP A 27 -11.84 8.26 0.50
N PHE A 28 -12.25 7.52 1.53
CA PHE A 28 -11.80 6.15 1.84
C PHE A 28 -10.33 6.00 2.26
N THR A 29 -9.58 7.11 2.39
CA THR A 29 -8.22 7.03 2.92
C THR A 29 -8.21 6.78 4.41
N VAL A 30 -7.16 6.10 4.87
CA VAL A 30 -6.85 5.88 6.29
C VAL A 30 -5.42 6.29 6.58
N GLU A 31 -5.08 6.49 7.85
CA GLU A 31 -3.69 6.61 8.26
C GLU A 31 -3.00 5.24 8.19
N GLN A 32 -1.77 5.19 7.68
CA GLN A 32 -0.96 3.99 7.78
C GLN A 32 -0.48 3.83 9.22
N SER A 33 -1.03 2.85 9.95
CA SER A 33 -0.48 2.44 11.24
C SER A 33 0.87 1.75 11.03
N TYR A 34 1.96 2.50 11.11
CA TYR A 34 3.31 1.99 10.84
C TYR A 34 3.92 1.29 12.08
N ASN A 35 3.23 0.29 12.62
CA ASN A 35 3.64 -0.47 13.80
C ASN A 35 3.87 -1.96 13.48
N TYR A 36 4.34 -2.24 12.26
CA TYR A 36 4.61 -3.60 11.81
C TYR A 36 5.67 -4.29 12.68
N THR A 37 5.34 -5.49 13.11
CA THR A 37 6.19 -6.39 13.89
C THR A 37 7.38 -6.90 13.09
N ALA A 38 8.38 -7.43 13.79
CA ALA A 38 9.55 -8.04 13.14
C ALA A 38 9.18 -9.19 12.20
N ASP A 39 8.14 -9.97 12.55
CA ASP A 39 7.65 -11.08 11.74
C ASP A 39 6.97 -10.59 10.45
N GLU A 40 6.14 -9.54 10.53
CA GLU A 40 5.54 -8.93 9.33
C GLU A 40 6.61 -8.34 8.41
N GLN A 41 7.63 -7.70 8.98
CA GLN A 41 8.78 -7.21 8.22
C GLN A 41 9.58 -8.36 7.57
N ALA A 42 9.67 -9.52 8.23
CA ALA A 42 10.34 -10.69 7.66
C ALA A 42 9.52 -11.32 6.52
N VAL A 43 8.19 -11.35 6.64
CA VAL A 43 7.30 -11.78 5.55
C VAL A 43 7.48 -10.88 4.33
N TRP A 44 7.52 -9.55 4.52
CA TRP A 44 7.78 -8.60 3.44
C TRP A 44 9.08 -8.90 2.70
N ARG A 45 10.20 -8.98 3.42
CA ARG A 45 11.51 -9.31 2.84
C ARG A 45 11.47 -10.62 2.06
N THR A 46 10.87 -11.66 2.64
CA THR A 46 10.74 -12.98 1.99
C THR A 46 10.01 -12.89 0.64
N LEU A 47 8.92 -12.12 0.58
CA LEU A 47 8.15 -11.93 -0.64
C LEU A 47 8.94 -11.10 -1.67
N CYS A 48 9.54 -10.00 -1.24
CA CYS A 48 10.36 -9.13 -2.10
C CYS A 48 11.57 -9.86 -2.68
N ASP A 49 12.29 -10.64 -1.89
CA ASP A 49 13.45 -11.43 -2.34
C ASP A 49 13.05 -12.45 -3.39
N ARG A 50 11.91 -13.14 -3.18
CA ARG A 50 11.39 -14.11 -4.14
C ARG A 50 11.04 -13.44 -5.48
N GLN A 51 10.34 -12.31 -5.43
CA GLN A 51 9.90 -11.61 -6.65
C GLN A 51 11.06 -10.93 -7.38
N THR A 52 12.04 -10.39 -6.66
CA THR A 52 13.20 -9.70 -7.25
C THR A 52 13.98 -10.62 -8.20
N LYS A 53 14.09 -11.91 -7.86
CA LYS A 53 14.74 -12.92 -8.74
C LYS A 53 14.05 -13.07 -10.11
N LEU A 54 12.73 -12.85 -10.17
CA LEU A 54 11.95 -12.90 -11.40
C LEU A 54 11.97 -11.56 -12.12
N THR A 55 11.74 -10.46 -11.40
CA THR A 55 11.64 -9.12 -12.01
C THR A 55 12.97 -8.68 -12.63
N GLN A 56 14.12 -9.04 -12.06
CA GLN A 56 15.43 -8.78 -12.68
C GLN A 56 15.58 -9.35 -14.10
N LYS A 57 14.83 -10.41 -14.43
CA LYS A 57 14.89 -11.08 -15.74
C LYS A 57 13.76 -10.68 -16.68
N LEU A 58 12.62 -10.28 -16.13
CA LEU A 58 11.35 -10.19 -16.85
C LEU A 58 10.72 -8.80 -16.82
N ALA A 59 11.03 -7.98 -15.81
CA ALA A 59 10.43 -6.66 -15.70
C ALA A 59 11.13 -5.67 -16.65
N HIS A 60 10.37 -4.69 -17.11
CA HIS A 60 10.91 -3.56 -17.85
C HIS A 60 11.86 -2.73 -16.98
N GLN A 61 12.86 -2.09 -17.57
CA GLN A 61 13.89 -1.33 -16.85
C GLN A 61 13.29 -0.26 -15.92
N SER A 62 12.24 0.44 -16.36
CA SER A 62 11.58 1.46 -15.54
C SER A 62 11.01 0.95 -14.22
N TYR A 63 10.59 -0.32 -14.17
CA TYR A 63 10.15 -0.95 -12.92
C TYR A 63 11.33 -1.15 -11.97
N LEU A 64 12.46 -1.66 -12.48
CA LEU A 64 13.67 -1.91 -11.70
C LEU A 64 14.23 -0.59 -11.14
N ASP A 65 14.30 0.44 -11.98
CA ASP A 65 14.76 1.78 -11.59
C ASP A 65 13.84 2.39 -10.54
N GLY A 66 12.52 2.26 -10.71
CA GLY A 66 11.54 2.77 -9.75
C GLY A 66 11.64 2.10 -8.38
N VAL A 67 11.75 0.77 -8.34
CA VAL A 67 11.91 0.00 -7.10
C VAL A 67 13.20 0.40 -6.36
N ALA A 68 14.31 0.53 -7.08
CA ALA A 68 15.59 0.94 -6.52
C ALA A 68 15.54 2.39 -5.99
N THR A 69 15.00 3.31 -6.78
CA THR A 69 14.91 4.74 -6.44
C THR A 69 14.05 4.98 -5.19
N LEU A 70 12.90 4.30 -5.10
CA LEU A 70 11.98 4.46 -3.98
C LEU A 70 12.44 3.70 -2.72
N GLY A 71 13.25 2.66 -2.86
CA GLY A 71 13.79 1.87 -1.74
C GLY A 71 12.73 0.96 -1.10
N LEU A 72 12.08 0.12 -1.93
CA LEU A 72 10.87 -0.61 -1.53
C LEU A 72 11.12 -2.03 -0.97
N LEU A 73 12.37 -2.55 -0.97
CA LEU A 73 12.59 -3.99 -0.78
C LEU A 73 12.90 -4.44 0.66
N ASP A 74 13.56 -3.61 1.48
CA ASP A 74 14.15 -4.07 2.74
C ASP A 74 13.18 -4.16 3.93
N ARG A 75 12.10 -3.38 3.89
CA ARG A 75 11.07 -3.26 4.92
C ARG A 75 9.76 -2.84 4.27
N ILE A 76 8.64 -3.14 4.93
CA ILE A 76 7.32 -2.63 4.55
C ILE A 76 7.44 -1.10 4.40
N PRO A 77 7.11 -0.50 3.25
CA PRO A 77 7.41 0.91 3.03
C PRO A 77 6.56 1.81 3.93
N ASP A 78 7.20 2.82 4.51
CA ASP A 78 6.51 3.94 5.14
C ASP A 78 5.97 4.84 4.02
N PHE A 79 4.64 4.97 3.95
CA PHE A 79 3.98 5.66 2.85
C PHE A 79 4.29 7.15 2.84
N GLY A 80 4.53 7.77 4.00
CA GLY A 80 4.94 9.16 4.09
C GLY A 80 6.31 9.38 3.44
N VAL A 81 7.28 8.54 3.81
CA VAL A 81 8.65 8.58 3.27
C VAL A 81 8.68 8.28 1.77
N VAL A 82 7.95 7.24 1.33
CA VAL A 82 7.86 6.90 -0.10
C VAL A 82 7.19 8.01 -0.89
N SER A 83 6.08 8.56 -0.38
CA SER A 83 5.35 9.61 -1.06
C SER A 83 6.13 10.91 -1.16
N GLU A 84 7.01 11.23 -0.20
CA GLU A 84 7.90 12.39 -0.31
C GLU A 84 8.80 12.28 -1.55
N LYS A 85 9.44 11.13 -1.73
CA LYS A 85 10.27 10.86 -2.92
C LYS A 85 9.42 10.85 -4.19
N LEU A 86 8.26 10.18 -4.16
CA LEU A 86 7.40 10.03 -5.33
C LEU A 86 6.87 11.39 -5.81
N ARG A 87 6.45 12.27 -4.89
CA ARG A 87 5.98 13.62 -5.23
C ARG A 87 7.07 14.44 -5.91
N GLN A 88 8.31 14.37 -5.43
CA GLN A 88 9.43 15.07 -6.06
C GLN A 88 9.73 14.57 -7.47
N LEU A 89 9.57 13.26 -7.71
CA LEU A 89 9.89 12.64 -9.01
C LEU A 89 8.76 12.78 -10.03
N THR A 90 7.50 12.73 -9.60
CA THR A 90 6.37 12.56 -10.52
C THR A 90 5.14 13.39 -10.16
N GLY A 91 5.11 14.04 -9.00
CA GLY A 91 3.91 14.69 -8.46
C GLY A 91 2.87 13.73 -7.86
N TRP A 92 3.13 12.41 -7.85
CA TRP A 92 2.23 11.41 -7.27
C TRP A 92 2.56 11.07 -5.82
N GLU A 93 1.58 10.52 -5.12
CA GLU A 93 1.75 9.93 -3.79
C GLU A 93 0.96 8.63 -3.64
N ILE A 94 1.32 7.85 -2.62
CA ILE A 94 0.58 6.65 -2.22
C ILE A 94 -0.19 6.95 -0.92
N VAL A 95 -1.42 6.45 -0.85
CA VAL A 95 -2.29 6.58 0.33
C VAL A 95 -2.72 5.20 0.81
N ALA A 96 -2.90 5.05 2.12
CA ALA A 96 -3.46 3.83 2.68
C ALA A 96 -4.99 3.84 2.55
N VAL A 97 -5.55 2.69 2.23
CA VAL A 97 -6.98 2.39 2.22
C VAL A 97 -7.20 1.12 3.04
N PRO A 98 -8.38 0.93 3.67
CA PRO A 98 -8.61 -0.21 4.56
C PRO A 98 -8.63 -1.56 3.82
N GLY A 99 -8.89 -1.52 2.51
CA GLY A 99 -9.17 -2.69 1.68
C GLY A 99 -9.72 -2.26 0.32
N LEU A 100 -10.70 -3.01 -0.19
CA LEU A 100 -11.42 -2.66 -1.41
C LEU A 100 -12.19 -1.34 -1.23
N ILE A 101 -12.18 -0.46 -2.23
CA ILE A 101 -12.92 0.81 -2.26
C ILE A 101 -13.83 0.86 -3.51
N PRO A 102 -14.88 1.72 -3.55
CA PRO A 102 -15.83 1.81 -4.67
C PRO A 102 -15.22 2.23 -6.01
#